data_AF-A0A9D1L9Z5-F1
#
_entry.id   AF-A0A9D1L9Z5-F1
#
_cell.length_a   1.000
_cell.length_b   1.000
_cell.length_c   1.000
_cell.angle_alpha   90.00
_cell.angle_beta   90.00
_cell.angle_gamma   90.00
#
_symmetry.space_group_name_H-M   'P 1'
#
loop_
_entity.id
_entity.type
_entity.pdbx_description
1 polymer ?
#
loop_
_entity_poly.entity_id
_entity_poly.type
_entity_poly.pdbx_seq_one_letter_code
_entity_poly.pdbx_strand_id
1 'polypeptide(L)'
;MVNEGLRKSKARFLIFFLVAALFACSLLPAGAASEKITIELEDQEYTKTEEVFLETPFTHEALPVDAVANVNFYKAGNMLETTFSVEKEAIYLITLGYVMNLDCGVLEMKIDGTVIDSQINLNNGANWEAGMKTVGLLRLTEGTHTLTFTSQESAYYCALLDYLALEELTPSDEIIFEFEGNAYTKSDDFHLESNYTHEALPVDAVVNTDFYAAGRKLETVSLVVPEAGRYSITLAYILNNDSCSVQISIDDQKLGEPVNLYHDGGWTLAEQELGEMELAAGIHKITIESVDNGSGRFCARMDALKLSRTAEAEDPVDPVIPDPGTDPGSDPGQDDNTNPTTGDSGIWLGACAAILLASTAGLVVRRKKSHE
;
A
#
# COMPACT_ATOMS: atom_id res chain seq x y z
N MET A 1 33.84 41.85 -56.20
CA MET A 1 34.47 40.54 -55.87
C MET A 1 33.96 40.18 -54.49
N VAL A 2 32.79 39.53 -54.35
CA VAL A 2 32.44 38.12 -54.65
C VAL A 2 33.08 37.15 -53.64
N ASN A 3 32.17 36.44 -52.95
CA ASN A 3 32.30 35.15 -52.25
C ASN A 3 33.11 35.13 -50.94
N GLU A 4 32.74 34.35 -49.92
CA GLU A 4 31.74 33.28 -49.81
C GLU A 4 31.47 33.01 -48.33
N GLY A 5 30.26 32.55 -48.01
CA GLY A 5 29.91 32.09 -46.68
C GLY A 5 30.64 30.80 -46.30
N LEU A 6 30.94 30.65 -45.02
CA LEU A 6 31.10 29.35 -44.41
C LEU A 6 30.16 29.21 -43.22
N ARG A 7 29.08 28.47 -43.48
CA ARG A 7 28.36 27.66 -42.49
C ARG A 7 29.39 26.98 -41.58
N LYS A 8 29.38 27.32 -40.29
CA LYS A 8 29.90 26.42 -39.25
C LYS A 8 28.73 25.82 -38.52
N SER A 9 28.39 24.61 -38.98
CA SER A 9 27.66 23.57 -38.26
C SER A 9 28.06 23.58 -36.78
N LYS A 10 27.13 24.04 -35.92
CA LYS A 10 27.15 23.69 -34.50
C LYS A 10 26.43 22.36 -34.39
N ALA A 11 27.20 21.27 -34.54
CA ALA A 11 26.84 20.00 -33.95
C ALA A 11 26.69 20.24 -32.45
N ARG A 12 25.46 20.50 -32.01
CA ARG A 12 25.13 20.52 -30.59
C ARG A 12 25.05 19.06 -30.19
N PHE A 13 26.02 18.69 -29.35
CA PHE A 13 26.02 17.50 -28.52
C PHE A 13 24.62 17.33 -27.92
N LEU A 14 23.90 16.34 -28.44
CA LEU A 14 22.62 15.89 -27.91
C LEU A 14 22.96 15.07 -26.66
N ILE A 15 23.13 15.75 -25.53
CA ILE A 15 23.08 15.10 -24.23
C ILE A 15 21.60 14.84 -24.00
N PHE A 16 21.15 13.64 -24.37
CA PHE A 16 19.90 13.09 -23.91
C PHE A 16 19.97 13.02 -22.38
N PHE A 17 19.33 13.97 -21.69
CA PHE A 17 18.81 13.70 -20.36
C PHE A 17 17.56 12.85 -20.55
N LEU A 18 17.78 11.55 -20.73
CA LEU A 18 16.76 10.54 -20.52
C LEU A 18 16.64 10.42 -19.00
N VAL A 19 15.84 11.28 -18.36
CA VAL A 19 15.32 10.97 -17.03
C VAL A 19 14.19 10.00 -17.28
N ALA A 20 14.56 8.75 -17.55
CA ALA A 20 13.66 7.65 -17.33
C ALA A 20 13.44 7.63 -15.81
N ALA A 21 12.29 8.12 -15.35
CA ALA A 21 11.74 7.67 -14.10
C ALA A 21 11.44 6.18 -14.27
N LEU A 22 12.47 5.36 -14.08
CA LEU A 22 12.31 3.96 -13.74
C LEU A 22 11.62 3.97 -12.39
N PHE A 23 10.29 3.91 -12.43
CA PHE A 23 9.52 3.48 -11.29
C PHE A 23 10.10 2.15 -10.83
N ALA A 24 10.39 2.08 -9.54
CA ALA A 24 10.38 0.81 -8.85
C ALA A 24 9.00 0.22 -9.09
N CYS A 25 8.93 -0.71 -10.05
CA CYS A 25 8.02 -1.82 -9.87
C CYS A 25 8.46 -2.43 -8.55
N SER A 26 7.66 -2.28 -7.49
CA SER A 26 7.58 -3.36 -6.52
C SER A 26 7.37 -4.61 -7.37
N LEU A 27 8.38 -5.47 -7.45
CA LEU A 27 8.23 -6.75 -8.07
C LEU A 27 7.22 -7.46 -7.19
N LEU A 28 5.94 -7.41 -7.60
CA LEU A 28 4.93 -8.30 -7.06
C LEU A 28 5.56 -9.69 -7.06
N PRO A 29 5.57 -10.42 -5.91
CA PRO A 29 6.10 -11.78 -5.87
C PRO A 29 5.47 -12.54 -7.03
N ALA A 30 6.30 -13.28 -7.78
CA ALA A 30 5.98 -13.91 -9.07
C ALA A 30 4.62 -14.65 -9.11
N GLY A 31 3.55 -13.88 -9.21
CA GLY A 31 2.22 -14.21 -9.68
C GLY A 31 2.08 -13.54 -11.04
N ALA A 32 1.36 -14.18 -11.94
CA ALA A 32 1.23 -13.83 -13.36
C ALA A 32 1.13 -12.31 -13.60
N ALA A 33 1.83 -11.81 -14.63
CA ALA A 33 1.79 -10.41 -15.05
C ALA A 33 0.34 -9.88 -15.02
N SER A 34 0.09 -8.89 -14.15
CA SER A 34 -1.19 -8.21 -14.01
C SER A 34 -1.49 -7.46 -15.31
N GLU A 35 -2.72 -7.60 -15.80
CA GLU A 35 -3.18 -6.78 -16.92
C GLU A 35 -3.33 -5.34 -16.41
N LYS A 36 -2.55 -4.43 -17.00
CA LYS A 36 -2.67 -2.99 -16.74
C LYS A 36 -3.58 -2.38 -17.80
N ILE A 37 -4.72 -1.87 -17.37
CA ILE A 37 -5.65 -1.12 -18.22
C ILE A 37 -5.28 0.36 -18.08
N THR A 38 -5.04 1.05 -19.20
CA THR A 38 -4.86 2.50 -19.23
C THR A 38 -6.01 3.13 -19.98
N ILE A 39 -6.64 4.13 -19.36
CA ILE A 39 -7.73 4.93 -19.92
C ILE A 39 -7.19 6.34 -20.10
N GLU A 40 -6.95 6.74 -21.35
CA GLU A 40 -6.53 8.11 -21.69
C GLU A 40 -7.70 9.06 -21.47
N LEU A 41 -7.55 10.03 -20.56
CA LEU A 41 -8.62 10.91 -20.12
C LEU A 41 -8.89 12.01 -21.15
N GLU A 42 -7.93 12.36 -21.98
CA GLU A 42 -8.08 13.28 -23.11
C GLU A 42 -8.93 12.71 -24.26
N ASP A 43 -9.11 11.38 -24.30
CA ASP A 43 -9.88 10.68 -25.33
C ASP A 43 -11.34 10.38 -24.90
N GLN A 44 -11.71 10.76 -23.67
CA GLN A 44 -13.04 10.47 -23.14
C GLN A 44 -14.10 11.52 -23.49
N GLU A 45 -15.34 11.07 -23.56
CA GLU A 45 -16.51 11.94 -23.52
C GLU A 45 -16.91 12.25 -22.07
N TYR A 46 -17.32 13.50 -21.82
CA TYR A 46 -17.58 13.98 -20.48
C TYR A 46 -18.97 14.60 -20.31
N THR A 47 -19.58 14.32 -19.17
CA THR A 47 -20.65 15.13 -18.60
C THR A 47 -20.05 16.09 -17.57
N LYS A 48 -20.58 17.30 -17.49
CA LYS A 48 -20.05 18.34 -16.58
C LYS A 48 -21.16 19.22 -16.04
N THR A 49 -20.91 19.84 -14.89
CA THR A 49 -21.74 20.94 -14.40
C THR A 49 -21.68 22.14 -15.38
N GLU A 50 -22.72 22.98 -15.42
CA GLU A 50 -22.82 24.09 -16.39
C GLU A 50 -21.64 25.08 -16.36
N GLU A 51 -20.95 25.18 -15.23
CA GLU A 51 -19.83 26.10 -15.00
C GLU A 51 -18.47 25.38 -15.08
N VAL A 52 -18.20 24.61 -16.15
CA VAL A 52 -16.89 23.96 -16.36
C VAL A 52 -16.40 24.17 -17.78
N PHE A 53 -15.20 24.76 -17.91
CA PHE A 53 -14.45 24.72 -19.16
C PHE A 53 -13.75 23.37 -19.30
N LEU A 54 -13.81 22.81 -20.50
CA LEU A 54 -13.18 21.54 -20.86
C LEU A 54 -12.65 21.63 -22.28
N GLU A 55 -11.40 21.24 -22.47
CA GLU A 55 -10.75 21.05 -23.76
C GLU A 55 -10.08 19.67 -23.79
N THR A 56 -10.55 18.82 -24.70
CA THR A 56 -10.08 17.44 -24.91
C THR A 56 -9.98 17.14 -26.41
N PRO A 57 -8.81 16.71 -26.92
CA PRO A 57 -7.50 16.76 -26.27
C PRO A 57 -6.94 18.19 -26.21
N PHE A 58 -6.25 18.54 -25.12
CA PHE A 58 -5.44 19.76 -25.05
C PHE A 58 -3.98 19.43 -25.31
N THR A 59 -3.35 20.15 -26.24
CA THR A 59 -1.93 20.01 -26.57
C THR A 59 -1.22 21.36 -26.43
N HIS A 60 0.01 21.36 -25.92
CA HIS A 60 0.80 22.58 -25.73
C HIS A 60 2.30 22.25 -25.72
N GLU A 61 3.16 23.13 -26.25
CA GLU A 61 4.61 22.84 -26.36
C GLU A 61 5.31 22.63 -25.02
N ALA A 62 4.72 23.15 -23.95
CA ALA A 62 5.22 23.04 -22.58
C ALA A 62 4.63 21.85 -21.80
N LEU A 63 3.69 21.09 -22.39
CA LEU A 63 3.22 19.87 -21.75
C LEU A 63 4.39 18.86 -21.67
N PRO A 64 4.54 18.17 -20.53
CA PRO A 64 5.50 17.08 -20.37
C PRO A 64 4.98 15.74 -20.92
N VAL A 65 3.76 15.73 -21.47
CA VAL A 65 3.03 14.59 -22.04
C VAL A 65 2.42 15.01 -23.39
N ASP A 66 1.93 14.05 -24.18
CA ASP A 66 1.45 14.32 -25.54
C ASP A 66 0.15 15.15 -25.57
N ALA A 67 -0.79 14.83 -24.69
CA ALA A 67 -2.06 15.52 -24.52
C ALA A 67 -2.61 15.34 -23.10
N VAL A 68 -3.62 16.13 -22.73
CA VAL A 68 -4.37 16.00 -21.48
C VAL A 68 -5.82 16.45 -21.68
N ALA A 69 -6.72 16.07 -20.77
CA ALA A 69 -7.97 16.79 -20.54
C ALA A 69 -7.69 18.05 -19.72
N ASN A 70 -7.82 19.22 -20.35
CA ASN A 70 -7.66 20.51 -19.68
C ASN A 70 -9.01 21.01 -19.17
N VAL A 71 -9.12 21.11 -17.85
CA VAL A 71 -10.36 21.43 -17.14
C VAL A 71 -10.15 22.67 -16.30
N ASN A 72 -11.11 23.61 -16.36
CA ASN A 72 -11.22 24.67 -15.35
C ASN A 72 -12.58 24.57 -14.69
N PHE A 73 -12.58 24.19 -13.41
CA PHE A 73 -13.78 24.01 -12.61
C PHE A 73 -14.36 25.32 -12.08
N TYR A 74 -13.62 26.44 -12.13
CA TYR A 74 -13.98 27.78 -11.65
C TYR A 74 -14.31 27.95 -10.15
N LYS A 75 -14.84 26.93 -9.47
CA LYS A 75 -15.14 26.92 -8.03
C LYS A 75 -15.19 25.50 -7.47
N ALA A 76 -15.07 25.40 -6.14
CA ALA A 76 -15.26 24.15 -5.42
C ALA A 76 -16.68 23.58 -5.64
N GLY A 77 -16.77 22.25 -5.71
CA GLY A 77 -18.00 21.50 -5.93
C GLY A 77 -18.41 21.33 -7.40
N ASN A 78 -17.77 22.05 -8.33
CA ASN A 78 -17.97 21.78 -9.76
C ASN A 78 -17.34 20.44 -10.14
N MET A 79 -17.98 19.77 -11.11
CA MET A 79 -17.76 18.35 -11.36
C MET A 79 -17.64 18.05 -12.85
N LEU A 80 -16.79 17.06 -13.13
CA LEU A 80 -16.54 16.44 -14.43
C LEU A 80 -16.70 14.93 -14.26
N GLU A 81 -17.46 14.29 -15.13
CA GLU A 81 -17.77 12.86 -15.08
C GLU A 81 -17.58 12.20 -16.44
N THR A 82 -17.03 11.00 -16.44
CA THR A 82 -16.93 10.12 -17.62
C THR A 82 -17.19 8.67 -17.21
N THR A 83 -17.12 7.75 -18.18
CA THR A 83 -17.28 6.32 -17.96
C THR A 83 -16.11 5.55 -18.54
N PHE A 84 -15.73 4.47 -17.89
CA PHE A 84 -14.79 3.48 -18.42
C PHE A 84 -15.36 2.07 -18.22
N SER A 85 -14.77 1.06 -18.84
CA SER A 85 -15.21 -0.33 -18.64
C SER A 85 -14.04 -1.22 -18.21
N VAL A 86 -14.34 -2.22 -17.40
CA VAL A 86 -13.43 -3.31 -17.05
C VAL A 86 -14.02 -4.64 -17.54
N GLU A 87 -13.18 -5.51 -18.08
CA GLU A 87 -13.62 -6.78 -18.70
C GLU A 87 -13.80 -7.91 -17.67
N LYS A 88 -13.37 -7.70 -16.43
CA LYS A 88 -13.35 -8.73 -15.40
C LYS A 88 -13.60 -8.11 -14.02
N GLU A 89 -14.36 -8.80 -13.19
CA GLU A 89 -14.43 -8.44 -11.77
C GLU A 89 -13.10 -8.75 -11.08
N ALA A 90 -12.48 -7.73 -10.48
CA ALA A 90 -11.26 -7.89 -9.70
C ALA A 90 -11.06 -6.72 -8.72
N ILE A 91 -10.04 -6.84 -7.88
CA ILE A 91 -9.52 -5.72 -7.09
C ILE A 91 -8.49 -5.00 -7.96
N TYR A 92 -8.67 -3.70 -8.15
CA TYR A 92 -7.76 -2.87 -8.93
C TYR A 92 -7.03 -1.88 -8.04
N LEU A 93 -5.71 -1.80 -8.20
CA LEU A 93 -4.91 -0.68 -7.75
C LEU A 93 -5.05 0.45 -8.77
N ILE A 94 -5.40 1.64 -8.29
CA ILE A 94 -5.83 2.75 -9.14
C ILE A 94 -4.80 3.86 -9.08
N THR A 95 -4.27 4.23 -10.24
CA THR A 95 -3.30 5.33 -10.39
C THR A 95 -3.82 6.37 -11.34
N LEU A 96 -3.84 7.63 -10.91
CA LEU A 96 -4.17 8.78 -11.75
C LEU A 96 -2.88 9.44 -12.24
N GLY A 97 -2.72 9.55 -13.55
CA GLY A 97 -1.74 10.40 -14.22
C GLY A 97 -2.30 11.80 -14.46
N TYR A 98 -1.46 12.82 -14.30
CA TYR A 98 -1.85 14.21 -14.45
C TYR A 98 -0.64 15.11 -14.75
N VAL A 99 -0.89 16.37 -15.07
CA VAL A 99 0.15 17.40 -15.13
C VAL A 99 -0.03 18.39 -13.99
N MET A 100 1.04 18.58 -13.22
CA MET A 100 1.11 19.58 -12.16
C MET A 100 1.45 20.95 -12.72
N ASN A 101 0.88 21.99 -12.13
CA ASN A 101 1.15 23.38 -12.49
C ASN A 101 0.77 24.34 -11.34
N LEU A 102 1.40 25.52 -11.26
CA LEU A 102 1.04 26.59 -10.31
C LEU A 102 -0.44 26.99 -10.33
N ASP A 103 -1.14 26.84 -11.45
CA ASP A 103 -2.56 27.21 -11.61
C ASP A 103 -3.52 26.03 -11.35
N CYS A 104 -3.02 24.85 -11.00
CA CYS A 104 -3.87 23.69 -10.74
C CYS A 104 -4.40 23.66 -9.29
N GLY A 105 -5.54 23.00 -9.11
CA GLY A 105 -6.26 22.91 -7.84
C GLY A 105 -6.13 21.57 -7.13
N VAL A 106 -7.05 21.34 -6.17
CA VAL A 106 -7.20 20.06 -5.46
C VAL A 106 -8.47 19.38 -5.94
N LEU A 107 -8.41 18.05 -6.16
CA LEU A 107 -9.55 17.24 -6.59
C LEU A 107 -9.92 16.17 -5.57
N GLU A 108 -11.22 15.85 -5.55
CA GLU A 108 -11.75 14.56 -5.11
C GLU A 108 -12.08 13.71 -6.32
N MET A 109 -11.71 12.44 -6.26
CA MET A 109 -12.01 11.42 -7.27
C MET A 109 -12.94 10.35 -6.70
N LYS A 110 -13.98 10.02 -7.46
CA LYS A 110 -14.91 8.93 -7.16
C LYS A 110 -14.98 7.93 -8.29
N ILE A 111 -15.21 6.67 -7.94
CA ILE A 111 -15.66 5.64 -8.88
C ILE A 111 -16.96 5.05 -8.37
N ASP A 112 -17.99 5.00 -9.21
CA ASP A 112 -19.35 4.58 -8.85
C ASP A 112 -19.90 5.26 -7.58
N GLY A 113 -19.56 6.54 -7.41
CA GLY A 113 -19.93 7.34 -6.24
C GLY A 113 -19.11 7.07 -4.96
N THR A 114 -18.23 6.07 -4.96
CA THR A 114 -17.29 5.79 -3.86
C THR A 114 -16.10 6.73 -3.95
N VAL A 115 -15.82 7.50 -2.88
CA VAL A 115 -14.62 8.35 -2.80
C VAL A 115 -13.38 7.47 -2.73
N ILE A 116 -12.48 7.67 -3.69
CA ILE A 116 -11.19 6.96 -3.75
C ILE A 116 -10.12 7.81 -3.08
N ASP A 117 -10.07 9.10 -3.42
CA ASP A 117 -9.18 10.08 -2.82
C ASP A 117 -9.84 11.46 -2.85
N SER A 118 -9.78 12.21 -1.74
CA SER A 118 -10.37 13.54 -1.60
C SER A 118 -9.36 14.68 -1.65
N GLN A 119 -8.06 14.39 -1.79
CA GLN A 119 -6.95 15.34 -1.66
C GLN A 119 -5.87 15.09 -2.73
N ILE A 120 -6.30 15.03 -3.99
CA ILE A 120 -5.37 14.98 -5.13
C ILE A 120 -4.92 16.41 -5.43
N ASN A 121 -3.77 16.81 -4.88
CA ASN A 121 -3.20 18.13 -5.12
C ASN A 121 -2.38 18.15 -6.42
N LEU A 122 -2.85 18.92 -7.39
CA LEU A 122 -2.21 19.07 -8.70
C LEU A 122 -1.30 20.32 -8.75
N ASN A 123 -1.19 21.06 -7.66
CA ASN A 123 -0.39 22.29 -7.59
C ASN A 123 1.03 22.01 -7.08
N ASN A 124 2.03 22.24 -7.93
CA ASN A 124 3.45 22.17 -7.55
C ASN A 124 4.09 23.55 -7.31
N GLY A 125 3.32 24.64 -7.42
CA GLY A 125 3.82 26.02 -7.29
C GLY A 125 4.85 26.42 -8.36
N ALA A 126 4.97 25.66 -9.44
CA ALA A 126 6.03 25.78 -10.43
C ALA A 126 5.51 25.59 -11.87
N ASN A 127 6.42 25.27 -12.79
CA ASN A 127 6.09 24.98 -14.18
C ASN A 127 5.43 23.60 -14.34
N TRP A 128 4.99 23.33 -15.57
CA TRP A 128 4.34 22.10 -15.99
C TRP A 128 5.25 20.89 -15.77
N GLU A 129 4.76 19.89 -15.03
CA GLU A 129 5.49 18.67 -14.69
C GLU A 129 4.55 17.47 -14.71
N ALA A 130 4.99 16.34 -15.27
CA ALA A 130 4.19 15.12 -15.25
C ALA A 130 4.13 14.60 -13.80
N GLY A 131 2.93 14.33 -13.32
CA GLY A 131 2.65 13.77 -12.02
C GLY A 131 1.84 12.49 -12.15
N MET A 132 1.94 11.64 -11.15
CA MET A 132 1.00 10.54 -10.96
C MET A 132 0.84 10.25 -9.49
N LYS A 133 -0.29 9.67 -9.11
CA LYS A 133 -0.58 9.25 -7.74
C LYS A 133 -1.37 7.95 -7.76
N THR A 134 -0.94 6.97 -6.99
CA THR A 134 -1.80 5.84 -6.61
C THR A 134 -2.87 6.39 -5.67
N VAL A 135 -4.10 6.51 -6.17
CA VAL A 135 -5.21 7.16 -5.48
C VAL A 135 -5.98 6.21 -4.57
N GLY A 136 -5.93 4.91 -4.83
CA GLY A 136 -6.60 3.95 -3.96
C GLY A 136 -6.72 2.56 -4.57
N LEU A 137 -7.54 1.76 -3.89
CA LEU A 137 -7.83 0.37 -4.20
C LEU A 137 -9.34 0.20 -4.25
N LEU A 138 -9.88 -0.42 -5.30
CA LEU A 138 -11.31 -0.71 -5.38
C LEU A 138 -11.58 -2.05 -6.06
N ARG A 139 -12.56 -2.79 -5.55
CA ARG A 139 -13.14 -3.92 -6.27
C ARG A 139 -14.14 -3.39 -7.30
N LEU A 140 -13.88 -3.68 -8.57
CA LEU A 140 -14.76 -3.33 -9.68
C LEU A 140 -15.38 -4.60 -10.23
N THR A 141 -16.68 -4.57 -10.56
CA THR A 141 -17.38 -5.65 -11.26
C THR A 141 -17.10 -5.60 -12.77
N GLU A 142 -17.26 -6.69 -13.51
CA GLU A 142 -17.25 -6.62 -14.98
C GLU A 142 -18.32 -5.63 -15.48
N GLY A 143 -17.94 -4.73 -16.40
CA GLY A 143 -18.86 -3.78 -17.03
C GLY A 143 -18.39 -2.33 -16.98
N THR A 144 -19.35 -1.42 -17.16
CA THR A 144 -19.11 0.04 -17.23
C THR A 144 -19.25 0.68 -15.85
N HIS A 145 -18.28 1.53 -15.52
CA HIS A 145 -18.18 2.29 -14.28
C HIS A 145 -18.19 3.78 -14.54
N THR A 146 -18.62 4.56 -13.55
CA THR A 146 -18.52 6.03 -13.60
C THR A 146 -17.26 6.50 -12.91
N LEU A 147 -16.57 7.46 -13.52
CA LEU A 147 -15.43 8.17 -12.95
C LEU A 147 -15.82 9.64 -12.79
N THR A 148 -15.75 10.15 -11.57
CA THR A 148 -16.12 11.53 -11.26
C THR A 148 -14.96 12.27 -10.61
N PHE A 149 -14.63 13.45 -11.13
CA PHE A 149 -13.74 14.41 -10.51
C PHE A 149 -14.54 15.60 -10.00
N THR A 150 -14.36 15.95 -8.73
CA THR A 150 -14.99 17.12 -8.10
C THR A 150 -13.92 18.04 -7.57
N SER A 151 -13.97 19.32 -7.96
CA SER A 151 -13.00 20.30 -7.48
C SER A 151 -13.23 20.62 -5.99
N GLN A 152 -12.16 20.64 -5.21
CA GLN A 152 -12.19 20.98 -3.78
C GLN A 152 -11.83 22.46 -3.58
N GLU A 153 -12.05 22.98 -2.37
CA GLU A 153 -11.65 24.34 -2.03
C GLU A 153 -10.12 24.50 -2.13
N SER A 154 -9.66 25.34 -3.05
CA SER A 154 -8.26 25.64 -3.28
C SER A 154 -8.06 27.03 -3.90
N ALA A 155 -6.81 27.51 -3.91
CA ALA A 155 -6.48 28.82 -4.50
C ALA A 155 -6.77 28.89 -6.01
N TYR A 156 -6.73 27.74 -6.69
CA TYR A 156 -7.01 27.58 -8.10
C TYR A 156 -7.90 26.36 -8.34
N TYR A 157 -8.50 26.28 -9.53
CA TYR A 157 -9.51 25.27 -9.87
C TYR A 157 -9.24 24.61 -11.23
N CYS A 158 -8.02 24.70 -11.76
CA CYS A 158 -7.65 23.99 -12.99
C CYS A 158 -7.20 22.56 -12.68
N ALA A 159 -7.40 21.66 -13.64
CA ALA A 159 -6.84 20.32 -13.63
C ALA A 159 -6.38 19.95 -15.04
N LEU A 160 -5.25 19.26 -15.13
CA LEU A 160 -4.71 18.70 -16.36
C LEU A 160 -4.62 17.19 -16.16
N LEU A 161 -5.63 16.46 -16.63
CA LEU A 161 -5.76 15.03 -16.39
C LEU A 161 -5.23 14.25 -17.59
N ASP A 162 -4.37 13.27 -17.35
CA ASP A 162 -3.68 12.50 -18.40
C ASP A 162 -4.35 11.14 -18.55
N TYR A 163 -4.10 10.20 -17.64
CA TYR A 163 -4.69 8.87 -17.72
C TYR A 163 -5.21 8.35 -16.38
N LEU A 164 -6.10 7.37 -16.44
CA LEU A 164 -6.40 6.47 -15.33
C LEU A 164 -5.82 5.09 -15.61
N ALA A 165 -4.96 4.60 -14.74
CA ALA A 165 -4.41 3.25 -14.82
C ALA A 165 -5.03 2.36 -13.75
N LEU A 166 -5.47 1.18 -14.17
CA LEU A 166 -6.00 0.12 -13.31
C LEU A 166 -5.07 -1.08 -13.42
N GLU A 167 -4.51 -1.49 -12.30
CA GLU A 167 -3.70 -2.71 -12.21
C GLU A 167 -4.48 -3.78 -11.44
N GLU A 168 -4.78 -4.89 -12.09
CA GLU A 168 -5.44 -6.03 -11.43
C GLU A 168 -4.53 -6.61 -10.34
N LEU A 169 -5.03 -6.67 -9.11
CA LEU A 169 -4.37 -7.37 -8.02
C LEU A 169 -4.99 -8.75 -7.85
N THR A 170 -4.12 -9.76 -7.81
CA THR A 170 -4.51 -11.11 -7.34
C THR A 170 -4.24 -11.18 -5.84
N PRO A 171 -5.27 -11.39 -5.00
CA PRO A 171 -5.06 -11.65 -3.58
C PRO A 171 -4.09 -12.81 -3.40
N SER A 172 -3.09 -12.60 -2.55
CA SER A 172 -2.12 -13.61 -2.17
C SER A 172 -2.20 -13.81 -0.66
N ASP A 173 -1.95 -15.04 -0.22
CA ASP A 173 -1.81 -15.35 1.21
C ASP A 173 -0.57 -14.67 1.81
N GLU A 174 0.36 -14.22 0.96
CA GLU A 174 1.56 -13.48 1.34
C GLU A 174 1.68 -12.17 0.54
N ILE A 175 1.83 -11.05 1.24
CA ILE A 175 2.17 -9.74 0.69
C ILE A 175 3.62 -9.45 1.07
N ILE A 176 4.44 -9.09 0.08
CA ILE A 176 5.82 -8.67 0.30
C ILE A 176 5.93 -7.21 -0.08
N PHE A 177 6.25 -6.37 0.89
CA PHE A 177 6.60 -4.98 0.70
C PHE A 177 8.11 -4.84 0.75
N GLU A 178 8.75 -4.70 -0.40
CA GLU A 178 10.16 -4.29 -0.50
C GLU A 178 10.28 -2.83 -0.05
N PHE A 179 11.22 -2.53 0.83
CA PHE A 179 11.45 -1.16 1.28
C PHE A 179 12.14 -0.33 0.18
N GLU A 180 13.02 -0.94 -0.60
CA GLU A 180 13.71 -0.27 -1.67
C GLU A 180 12.75 0.25 -2.76
N GLY A 181 13.21 1.22 -3.54
CA GLY A 181 12.42 1.73 -4.67
C GLY A 181 11.26 2.67 -4.29
N ASN A 182 10.86 2.72 -3.02
CA ASN A 182 9.76 3.57 -2.56
C ASN A 182 10.16 5.03 -2.38
N ALA A 183 9.15 5.90 -2.47
CA ALA A 183 9.24 7.29 -2.04
C ALA A 183 9.03 7.39 -0.53
N TYR A 184 9.81 8.23 0.13
CA TYR A 184 9.78 8.40 1.57
C TYR A 184 9.72 9.87 2.00
N THR A 185 9.02 10.09 3.11
CA THR A 185 9.07 11.35 3.86
C THR A 185 9.97 11.16 5.09
N LYS A 186 10.80 12.16 5.38
CA LYS A 186 11.68 12.17 6.55
C LYS A 186 11.13 13.17 7.58
N SER A 187 11.18 12.82 8.87
CA SER A 187 10.84 13.78 9.94
C SER A 187 11.85 14.93 10.05
N ASP A 188 13.10 14.66 9.69
CA ASP A 188 14.24 15.55 9.83
C ASP A 188 15.25 15.32 8.70
N ASP A 189 16.29 16.13 8.65
CA ASP A 189 17.41 15.90 7.74
C ASP A 189 18.31 14.76 8.23
N PHE A 190 18.33 13.68 7.46
CA PHE A 190 19.16 12.50 7.67
C PHE A 190 19.44 11.78 6.35
N HIS A 191 20.47 10.93 6.32
CA HIS A 191 20.86 10.25 5.09
C HIS A 191 19.89 9.12 4.74
N LEU A 192 19.50 9.03 3.46
CA LEU A 192 18.64 7.98 2.92
C LEU A 192 19.09 7.64 1.51
N GLU A 193 19.28 6.35 1.26
CA GLU A 193 19.42 5.74 -0.05
C GLU A 193 18.33 4.68 -0.20
N SER A 194 17.34 4.95 -1.05
CA SER A 194 16.20 4.03 -1.23
C SER A 194 16.50 2.83 -2.10
N ASN A 195 17.62 2.79 -2.81
CA ASN A 195 18.01 1.65 -3.66
C ASN A 195 19.50 1.35 -3.44
N TYR A 196 19.87 1.15 -2.17
CA TYR A 196 21.26 0.93 -1.81
C TYR A 196 21.70 -0.47 -2.21
N THR A 197 22.80 -0.57 -2.94
CA THR A 197 23.42 -1.84 -3.33
C THR A 197 24.86 -1.89 -2.83
N HIS A 198 25.34 -3.09 -2.51
CA HIS A 198 26.71 -3.32 -2.07
C HIS A 198 27.10 -4.77 -2.32
N GLU A 199 28.36 -5.03 -2.68
CA GLU A 199 28.84 -6.39 -2.99
C GLU A 199 28.72 -7.40 -1.84
N ALA A 200 28.63 -6.89 -0.60
CA ALA A 200 28.48 -7.68 0.61
C ALA A 200 27.01 -7.87 1.04
N LEU A 201 26.05 -7.26 0.34
CA LEU A 201 24.64 -7.50 0.64
C LEU A 201 24.25 -8.93 0.23
N PRO A 202 23.49 -9.62 1.08
CA PRO A 202 22.92 -10.93 0.77
C PRO A 202 21.63 -10.86 -0.08
N VAL A 203 21.21 -9.65 -0.46
CA VAL A 203 20.02 -9.31 -1.24
C VAL A 203 20.39 -8.27 -2.30
N ASP A 204 19.54 -8.05 -3.30
CA ASP A 204 19.86 -7.22 -4.45
C ASP A 204 19.96 -5.72 -4.11
N ALA A 205 19.06 -5.23 -3.26
CA ALA A 205 19.04 -3.86 -2.77
C ALA A 205 18.38 -3.78 -1.39
N VAL A 206 18.56 -2.65 -0.70
CA VAL A 206 17.85 -2.32 0.55
C VAL A 206 17.60 -0.83 0.64
N VAL A 207 16.73 -0.41 1.55
CA VAL A 207 16.77 0.95 2.09
C VAL A 207 17.93 1.05 3.08
N ASN A 208 18.86 1.97 2.82
CA ASN A 208 19.93 2.32 3.74
C ASN A 208 19.70 3.73 4.30
N THR A 209 19.57 3.82 5.62
CA THR A 209 19.40 5.09 6.34
C THR A 209 20.47 5.28 7.38
N ASP A 210 20.93 6.52 7.58
CA ASP A 210 21.61 6.94 8.80
C ASP A 210 20.78 8.03 9.45
N PHE A 211 20.02 7.67 10.49
CA PHE A 211 19.11 8.58 11.17
C PHE A 211 19.84 9.63 12.00
N TYR A 212 21.14 9.50 12.29
CA TYR A 212 21.94 10.39 13.16
C TYR A 212 21.48 10.57 14.63
N ALA A 213 20.22 10.32 14.98
CA ALA A 213 19.67 10.42 16.33
C ALA A 213 18.46 9.50 16.52
N ALA A 214 18.07 9.26 17.77
CA ALA A 214 16.83 8.57 18.14
C ALA A 214 15.59 9.45 17.92
N GLY A 215 14.44 8.82 17.73
CA GLY A 215 13.13 9.45 17.53
C GLY A 215 12.91 10.00 16.12
N ARG A 216 13.83 9.77 15.18
CA ARG A 216 13.68 10.22 13.80
C ARG A 216 12.91 9.18 12.99
N LYS A 217 12.09 9.66 12.07
CA LYS A 217 11.13 8.83 11.34
C LYS A 217 11.35 8.88 9.85
N LEU A 218 11.25 7.72 9.23
CA LEU A 218 11.11 7.52 7.80
C LEU A 218 9.72 6.95 7.53
N GLU A 219 8.94 7.58 6.67
CA GLU A 219 7.54 7.21 6.41
C GLU A 219 7.29 7.00 4.92
N THR A 220 6.47 6.00 4.58
CA THR A 220 5.97 5.77 3.21
C THR A 220 4.51 5.32 3.24
N VAL A 221 3.77 5.62 2.17
CA VAL A 221 2.33 5.30 2.03
C VAL A 221 2.15 4.50 0.75
N SER A 222 2.57 3.24 0.81
CA SER A 222 2.62 2.35 -0.36
C SER A 222 2.38 0.87 -0.04
N LEU A 223 2.13 0.52 1.23
CA LEU A 223 1.78 -0.86 1.56
C LEU A 223 0.34 -1.16 1.11
N VAL A 224 0.19 -1.95 0.05
CA VAL A 224 -1.11 -2.34 -0.48
C VAL A 224 -1.58 -3.63 0.17
N VAL A 225 -2.76 -3.57 0.80
CA VAL A 225 -3.45 -4.73 1.38
C VAL A 225 -4.73 -4.98 0.57
N PRO A 226 -4.77 -6.01 -0.30
CA PRO A 226 -5.91 -6.23 -1.20
C PRO A 226 -7.21 -6.60 -0.46
N GLU A 227 -7.09 -7.34 0.64
CA GLU A 227 -8.23 -7.84 1.41
C GLU A 227 -8.05 -7.54 2.89
N ALA A 228 -9.16 -7.22 3.57
CA ALA A 228 -9.10 -7.06 5.02
C ALA A 228 -8.86 -8.39 5.72
N GLY A 229 -8.21 -8.34 6.86
CA GLY A 229 -8.06 -9.49 7.76
C GLY A 229 -6.85 -9.39 8.67
N ARG A 230 -6.59 -10.50 9.36
CA ARG A 230 -5.45 -10.64 10.25
C ARG A 230 -4.21 -11.15 9.52
N TYR A 231 -3.10 -10.46 9.77
CA TYR A 231 -1.81 -10.75 9.16
C TYR A 231 -0.74 -10.94 10.23
N SER A 232 0.04 -12.00 10.11
CA SER A 232 1.34 -12.14 10.78
C SER A 232 2.38 -11.35 10.00
N ILE A 233 3.18 -10.56 10.70
CA ILE A 233 4.09 -9.59 10.08
C ILE A 233 5.53 -9.92 10.44
N THR A 234 6.39 -10.03 9.43
CA THR A 234 7.82 -10.31 9.58
C THR A 234 8.64 -9.23 8.89
N LEU A 235 9.64 -8.70 9.59
CA LEU A 235 10.63 -7.78 9.01
C LEU A 235 11.85 -8.56 8.54
N ALA A 236 12.25 -8.36 7.29
CA ALA A 236 13.56 -8.74 6.75
C ALA A 236 14.49 -7.52 6.74
N TYR A 237 15.72 -7.70 7.25
CA TYR A 237 16.65 -6.60 7.48
C TYR A 237 18.10 -7.06 7.50
N ILE A 238 19.02 -6.11 7.37
CA ILE A 238 20.46 -6.38 7.40
C ILE A 238 21.04 -6.03 8.77
N LEU A 239 21.56 -7.06 9.41
CA LEU A 239 22.40 -6.97 10.58
C LEU A 239 23.79 -6.41 10.21
N ASN A 240 24.30 -5.46 10.98
CA ASN A 240 25.69 -5.00 10.88
C ASN A 240 26.17 -4.30 12.17
N ASN A 241 27.48 -4.08 12.29
CA ASN A 241 28.10 -3.53 13.50
C ASN A 241 27.96 -2.01 13.67
N ASP A 242 27.36 -1.32 12.70
CA ASP A 242 27.03 0.11 12.75
C ASP A 242 25.50 0.35 12.83
N SER A 243 24.72 -0.72 12.93
CA SER A 243 23.27 -0.64 12.88
C SER A 243 22.65 -0.26 14.23
N CYS A 244 21.47 0.34 14.20
CA CYS A 244 20.70 0.81 15.34
C CYS A 244 19.47 -0.06 15.59
N SER A 245 18.71 0.23 16.66
CA SER A 245 17.40 -0.38 16.84
C SER A 245 16.32 0.48 16.19
N VAL A 246 15.31 -0.14 15.58
CA VAL A 246 14.18 0.54 14.95
C VAL A 246 12.83 0.01 15.43
N GLN A 247 11.83 0.89 15.54
CA GLN A 247 10.44 0.53 15.74
C GLN A 247 9.69 0.66 14.41
N ILE A 248 9.00 -0.41 14.01
CA ILE A 248 8.10 -0.39 12.85
C ILE A 248 6.68 -0.15 13.32
N SER A 249 5.92 0.64 12.56
CA SER A 249 4.47 0.84 12.75
C SER A 249 3.76 0.80 11.40
N ILE A 250 2.53 0.27 11.40
CA ILE A 250 1.58 0.41 10.28
C ILE A 250 0.42 1.27 10.78
N ASP A 251 0.06 2.32 10.03
CA ASP A 251 -1.00 3.28 10.39
C ASP A 251 -0.89 3.79 11.84
N ASP A 252 0.33 4.18 12.21
CA ASP A 252 0.69 4.68 13.56
C ASP A 252 0.54 3.66 14.70
N GLN A 253 0.16 2.41 14.42
CA GLN A 253 0.17 1.31 15.38
C GLN A 253 1.50 0.56 15.33
N LYS A 254 2.20 0.52 16.47
CA LYS A 254 3.49 -0.17 16.62
C LYS A 254 3.35 -1.68 16.46
N LEU A 255 4.31 -2.26 15.76
CA LEU A 255 4.48 -3.70 15.58
C LEU A 255 5.55 -4.22 16.54
N GLY A 256 5.13 -5.03 17.51
CA GLY A 256 6.03 -5.66 18.48
C GLY A 256 6.93 -4.66 19.25
N GLU A 257 8.01 -5.19 19.80
CA GLU A 257 9.09 -4.41 20.40
C GLU A 257 10.09 -3.91 19.33
N PRO A 258 10.89 -2.87 19.60
CA PRO A 258 11.94 -2.43 18.70
C PRO A 258 12.88 -3.56 18.26
N VAL A 259 13.18 -3.61 16.96
CA VAL A 259 14.08 -4.58 16.36
C VAL A 259 15.50 -4.06 16.46
N ASN A 260 16.41 -4.86 17.04
CA ASN A 260 17.83 -4.53 17.09
C ASN A 260 18.55 -5.04 15.84
N LEU A 261 19.07 -4.14 15.01
CA LEU A 261 19.78 -4.49 13.79
C LEU A 261 21.31 -4.65 14.01
N TYR A 262 21.81 -4.50 15.23
CA TYR A 262 23.24 -4.60 15.52
C TYR A 262 23.78 -6.03 15.53
N HIS A 263 24.94 -6.24 14.89
CA HIS A 263 25.67 -7.50 14.93
C HIS A 263 27.17 -7.34 14.61
N ASP A 264 28.05 -8.01 15.37
CA ASP A 264 29.51 -7.95 15.17
C ASP A 264 30.06 -8.78 13.99
N GLY A 265 29.24 -9.53 13.26
CA GLY A 265 29.67 -10.43 12.18
C GLY A 265 29.56 -9.87 10.75
N GLY A 266 29.34 -8.57 10.59
CA GLY A 266 29.17 -7.94 9.29
C GLY A 266 27.77 -8.10 8.70
N TRP A 267 27.64 -7.76 7.41
CA TRP A 267 26.37 -7.63 6.70
C TRP A 267 25.68 -9.00 6.55
N THR A 268 24.60 -9.22 7.30
CA THR A 268 23.88 -10.51 7.34
C THR A 268 22.38 -10.27 7.25
N LEU A 269 21.67 -11.04 6.41
CA LEU A 269 20.21 -11.00 6.35
C LEU A 269 19.64 -11.70 7.58
N ALA A 270 18.68 -11.07 8.23
CA ALA A 270 17.90 -11.63 9.30
C ALA A 270 16.41 -11.35 9.08
N GLU A 271 15.58 -12.16 9.71
CA GLU A 271 14.14 -11.98 9.76
C GLU A 271 13.66 -12.03 11.21
N GLN A 272 12.71 -11.16 11.55
CA GLN A 272 12.08 -11.13 12.87
C GLN A 272 10.57 -10.97 12.73
N GLU A 273 9.83 -11.88 13.36
CA GLU A 273 8.38 -11.76 13.52
C GLU A 273 8.07 -10.60 14.48
N LEU A 274 7.24 -9.67 14.03
CA LEU A 274 6.82 -8.49 14.77
C LEU A 274 5.45 -8.68 15.46
N GLY A 275 4.78 -9.79 15.17
CA GLY A 275 3.46 -10.15 15.69
C GLY A 275 2.36 -10.06 14.64
N GLU A 276 1.11 -10.06 15.11
CA GLU A 276 -0.08 -10.04 14.28
C GLU A 276 -0.83 -8.70 14.35
N MET A 277 -1.48 -8.32 13.25
CA MET A 277 -2.30 -7.12 13.15
C MET A 277 -3.52 -7.35 12.26
N GLU A 278 -4.66 -6.79 12.65
CA GLU A 278 -5.83 -6.65 11.77
C GLU A 278 -5.62 -5.45 10.86
N LEU A 279 -5.71 -5.67 9.55
CA LEU A 279 -5.59 -4.63 8.53
C LEU A 279 -6.88 -4.54 7.72
N ALA A 280 -7.32 -3.33 7.43
CA ALA A 280 -8.36 -3.10 6.42
C ALA A 280 -7.78 -3.36 5.01
N ALA A 281 -8.65 -3.55 4.01
CA ALA A 281 -8.19 -3.45 2.63
C ALA A 281 -7.88 -1.98 2.30
N GLY A 282 -6.77 -1.71 1.61
CA GLY A 282 -6.39 -0.35 1.24
C GLY A 282 -4.88 -0.15 1.11
N ILE A 283 -4.49 1.13 1.12
CA ILE A 283 -3.09 1.56 1.10
C ILE A 283 -2.76 2.07 2.50
N HIS A 284 -1.72 1.49 3.09
CA HIS A 284 -1.33 1.74 4.48
C HIS A 284 0.00 2.50 4.54
N LYS A 285 0.15 3.27 5.62
CA LYS A 285 1.40 3.97 5.93
C LYS A 285 2.31 3.05 6.74
N ILE A 286 3.56 2.93 6.33
CA ILE A 286 4.63 2.35 7.15
C ILE A 286 5.48 3.48 7.73
N THR A 287 5.76 3.40 9.03
CA THR A 287 6.71 4.28 9.73
C THR A 287 7.84 3.45 10.32
N ILE A 288 9.07 3.83 10.03
CA ILE A 288 10.29 3.35 10.67
C ILE A 288 10.82 4.45 11.57
N GLU A 289 10.94 4.18 12.87
CA GLU A 289 11.47 5.13 13.86
C GLU A 289 12.78 4.60 14.45
N SER A 290 13.84 5.41 14.46
CA SER A 290 15.09 5.08 15.16
C SER A 290 14.89 5.12 16.68
N VAL A 291 15.32 4.11 17.42
CA VAL A 291 15.08 3.99 18.87
C VAL A 291 16.34 4.22 19.69
N ASP A 292 17.40 3.47 19.42
CA ASP A 292 18.68 3.57 20.11
C ASP A 292 19.83 3.25 19.17
N ASN A 293 21.04 3.70 19.51
CA ASN A 293 22.25 3.46 18.73
C ASN A 293 23.19 2.48 19.43
N GLY A 294 22.71 1.30 19.85
CA GLY A 294 23.51 0.28 20.55
C GLY A 294 24.92 -0.02 19.97
N SER A 295 25.18 0.36 18.72
CA SER A 295 26.43 0.25 17.95
C SER A 295 27.33 1.50 17.90
N GLY A 296 26.86 2.66 18.35
CA GLY A 296 27.52 3.96 18.18
C GLY A 296 27.11 4.74 16.92
N ARG A 297 26.25 4.18 16.05
CA ARG A 297 25.62 4.87 14.92
C ARG A 297 24.13 4.58 14.83
N PHE A 298 23.42 5.43 14.10
CA PHE A 298 21.98 5.33 13.87
C PHE A 298 21.67 4.77 12.47
N CYS A 299 22.47 3.82 11.99
CA CYS A 299 22.26 3.23 10.67
C CYS A 299 21.19 2.14 10.72
N ALA A 300 20.34 2.05 9.70
CA ALA A 300 19.39 0.95 9.54
C ALA A 300 19.33 0.55 8.08
N ARG A 301 19.20 -0.76 7.85
CA ARG A 301 19.17 -1.37 6.54
C ARG A 301 18.04 -2.36 6.48
N MET A 302 17.00 -2.03 5.73
CA MET A 302 15.74 -2.77 5.71
C MET A 302 15.48 -3.24 4.29
N ASP A 303 15.07 -4.49 4.18
CA ASP A 303 14.88 -5.21 2.94
C ASP A 303 13.38 -5.29 2.64
N ALA A 304 12.62 -6.06 3.42
CA ALA A 304 11.19 -6.21 3.21
C ALA A 304 10.36 -6.30 4.50
N LEU A 305 9.09 -5.95 4.38
CA LEU A 305 8.04 -6.32 5.33
C LEU A 305 7.14 -7.38 4.67
N LYS A 306 7.04 -8.55 5.29
CA LYS A 306 6.23 -9.67 4.79
C LYS A 306 5.00 -9.81 5.66
N LEU A 307 3.82 -9.88 5.03
CA LEU A 307 2.55 -10.08 5.70
C LEU A 307 1.96 -11.40 5.21
N SER A 308 1.76 -12.35 6.12
CA SER A 308 1.10 -13.62 5.82
C SER A 308 -0.28 -13.62 6.48
N ARG A 309 -1.33 -13.88 5.70
CA ARG A 309 -2.69 -13.94 6.25
C ARG A 309 -2.77 -15.11 7.23
N THR A 310 -3.23 -14.85 8.44
CA THR A 310 -3.47 -15.90 9.44
C THR A 310 -4.89 -16.40 9.27
N ALA A 311 -5.09 -17.71 9.27
CA ALA A 311 -6.44 -18.27 9.31
C ALA A 311 -7.17 -17.76 10.55
N GLU A 312 -8.43 -17.32 10.41
CA GLU A 312 -9.27 -17.10 11.57
C GLU A 312 -9.37 -18.43 12.34
N ALA A 313 -9.23 -18.38 13.67
CA ALA A 313 -9.48 -19.55 14.49
C ALA A 313 -10.92 -19.99 14.24
N GLU A 314 -11.15 -21.21 13.75
CA GLU A 314 -12.50 -21.75 13.69
C GLU A 314 -13.10 -21.63 15.09
N ASP A 315 -14.26 -20.96 15.20
CA ASP A 315 -15.01 -20.93 16.44
C ASP A 315 -15.12 -22.36 16.97
N PRO A 316 -14.77 -22.63 18.25
CA PRO A 316 -14.91 -23.97 18.78
C PRO A 316 -16.38 -24.36 18.61
N VAL A 317 -16.61 -25.38 17.78
CA VAL A 317 -17.93 -26.00 17.66
C VAL A 317 -18.30 -26.43 19.07
N ASP A 318 -19.29 -25.76 19.67
CA ASP A 318 -19.80 -26.12 20.98
C ASP A 318 -20.07 -27.63 20.96
N PRO A 319 -19.50 -28.41 21.90
CA PRO A 319 -19.69 -29.83 21.90
C PRO A 319 -21.19 -30.09 21.96
N VAL A 320 -21.73 -30.76 20.94
CA VAL A 320 -23.11 -31.26 20.96
C VAL A 320 -23.21 -32.16 22.18
N ILE A 321 -23.80 -31.65 23.27
CA ILE A 321 -24.15 -32.45 24.43
C ILE A 321 -25.27 -33.38 23.94
N PRO A 322 -25.04 -34.70 23.84
CA PRO A 322 -26.13 -35.60 23.48
C PRO A 322 -27.18 -35.54 24.58
N ASP A 323 -28.43 -35.22 24.21
CA ASP A 323 -29.59 -35.22 25.09
C ASP A 323 -29.73 -36.62 25.74
N PRO A 324 -29.52 -36.75 27.07
CA PRO A 324 -29.71 -38.01 27.75
C PRO A 324 -31.18 -38.11 28.13
N GLY A 325 -32.06 -38.35 27.15
CA GLY A 325 -33.48 -38.08 27.38
C GLY A 325 -34.50 -38.80 26.50
N THR A 326 -34.19 -39.93 25.86
CA THR A 326 -35.25 -40.81 25.33
C THR A 326 -35.05 -42.25 25.78
N ASP A 327 -35.59 -42.57 26.96
CA ASP A 327 -35.89 -43.95 27.34
C ASP A 327 -37.35 -44.26 26.92
N PRO A 328 -37.61 -45.32 26.13
CA PRO A 328 -38.94 -45.60 25.61
C PRO A 328 -39.73 -46.46 26.60
N GLY A 329 -40.77 -45.88 27.21
CA GLY A 329 -41.97 -46.61 27.61
C GLY A 329 -42.35 -46.57 29.09
N SER A 330 -43.45 -45.88 29.40
CA SER A 330 -44.57 -46.42 30.18
C SER A 330 -45.80 -45.51 30.14
N ASP A 331 -46.91 -46.12 29.67
CA ASP A 331 -48.37 -45.90 29.75
C ASP A 331 -49.01 -44.62 30.36
N PRO A 332 -50.21 -44.19 29.89
CA PRO A 332 -50.82 -42.90 30.18
C PRO A 332 -51.79 -42.95 31.37
N GLY A 333 -51.82 -41.85 32.11
CA GLY A 333 -52.94 -41.50 32.98
C GLY A 333 -52.50 -40.80 34.24
N GLN A 334 -52.44 -39.47 34.21
CA GLN A 334 -53.08 -38.64 35.24
C GLN A 334 -53.07 -37.16 34.82
N ASP A 335 -54.28 -36.69 34.57
CA ASP A 335 -54.78 -35.34 34.77
C ASP A 335 -54.29 -34.68 36.07
N ASP A 336 -53.60 -33.54 35.97
CA ASP A 336 -54.05 -32.33 36.67
C ASP A 336 -53.41 -31.03 36.16
N ASN A 337 -54.19 -29.97 36.28
CA ASN A 337 -53.83 -28.58 35.97
C ASN A 337 -52.67 -28.08 36.86
N THR A 338 -51.77 -27.27 36.30
CA THR A 338 -51.49 -25.87 36.72
C THR A 338 -50.19 -25.32 36.08
N ASN A 339 -50.34 -24.19 35.40
CA ASN A 339 -49.31 -23.14 35.26
C ASN A 339 -49.39 -22.28 36.57
N PRO A 340 -48.47 -21.35 36.95
CA PRO A 340 -47.31 -20.83 36.22
C PRO A 340 -46.07 -20.40 37.07
N THR A 341 -45.10 -19.79 36.36
CA THR A 341 -44.20 -18.67 36.77
C THR A 341 -43.05 -18.90 37.75
N THR A 342 -41.85 -18.53 37.29
CA THR A 342 -40.93 -17.42 37.70
C THR A 342 -39.50 -17.93 37.49
N GLY A 343 -38.70 -17.36 36.57
CA GLY A 343 -38.21 -16.00 36.66
C GLY A 343 -37.06 -15.97 37.68
N ASP A 344 -35.81 -16.04 37.20
CA ASP A 344 -34.78 -15.10 37.63
C ASP A 344 -33.48 -15.24 36.83
N SER A 345 -33.14 -14.10 36.23
CA SER A 345 -31.86 -13.70 35.70
C SER A 345 -30.89 -13.35 36.82
N GLY A 346 -29.60 -13.64 36.66
CA GLY A 346 -28.56 -12.91 37.37
C GLY A 346 -27.28 -13.68 37.69
N ILE A 347 -26.32 -13.61 36.77
CA ILE A 347 -24.91 -13.18 36.96
C ILE A 347 -24.21 -13.69 38.24
N TRP A 348 -23.06 -14.37 38.08
CA TRP A 348 -21.76 -13.86 38.56
C TRP A 348 -20.58 -14.72 38.11
N LEU A 349 -19.50 -14.00 37.74
CA LEU A 349 -18.18 -14.46 37.35
C LEU A 349 -17.53 -15.44 38.33
N GLY A 350 -16.66 -16.29 37.78
CA GLY A 350 -15.35 -16.53 38.38
C GLY A 350 -14.86 -17.97 38.25
N ALA A 351 -13.80 -18.19 37.48
CA ALA A 351 -12.49 -18.52 38.06
C ALA A 351 -11.52 -19.03 36.99
N CYS A 352 -10.28 -18.59 37.14
CA CYS A 352 -9.08 -18.95 36.43
C CYS A 352 -8.83 -20.46 36.31
N ALA A 353 -8.20 -20.88 35.22
CA ALA A 353 -7.27 -22.01 35.24
C ALA A 353 -6.11 -21.74 34.28
N ALA A 354 -4.95 -21.43 34.86
CA ALA A 354 -3.67 -21.55 34.18
C ALA A 354 -3.35 -23.05 34.01
N ILE A 355 -2.99 -23.47 32.81
CA ILE A 355 -2.31 -24.76 32.59
C ILE A 355 -1.09 -24.51 31.70
N LEU A 356 0.06 -24.53 32.34
CA LEU A 356 1.38 -24.78 31.76
C LEU A 356 1.59 -26.30 31.73
N LEU A 357 2.16 -26.82 30.62
CA LEU A 357 2.87 -28.11 30.39
C LEU A 357 2.55 -28.54 28.94
N ALA A 358 3.46 -28.95 28.07
CA ALA A 358 4.89 -29.18 28.17
C ALA A 358 5.50 -29.10 26.76
N SER A 359 6.72 -28.57 26.68
CA SER A 359 7.61 -28.69 25.55
C SER A 359 8.04 -30.14 25.35
N THR A 360 7.84 -30.69 24.15
CA THR A 360 8.60 -31.85 23.68
C THR A 360 9.42 -31.46 22.47
N ALA A 361 10.74 -31.50 22.66
CA ALA A 361 11.74 -31.37 21.64
C ALA A 361 11.56 -32.43 20.53
N GLY A 362 11.62 -31.98 19.27
CA GLY A 362 11.82 -32.82 18.09
C GLY A 362 13.13 -32.45 17.40
N LEU A 363 14.25 -32.92 17.94
CA LEU A 363 15.57 -32.81 17.33
C LEU A 363 15.67 -33.80 16.14
N VAL A 364 15.79 -33.23 14.93
CA VAL A 364 16.48 -33.67 13.69
C VAL A 364 16.80 -35.16 13.47
N VAL A 365 16.38 -35.70 12.31
CA VAL A 365 17.20 -36.65 11.52
C VAL A 365 17.23 -36.24 10.04
N ARG A 366 18.39 -35.70 9.62
CA ARG A 366 18.78 -35.59 8.20
C ARG A 366 18.98 -36.99 7.63
N ARG A 367 18.41 -37.28 6.45
CA ARG A 367 18.91 -38.36 5.57
C ARG A 367 19.72 -37.76 4.41
N LYS A 368 21.02 -37.98 4.50
CA LYS A 368 21.99 -37.85 3.42
C LYS A 368 21.63 -38.85 2.31
N LYS A 369 21.53 -38.40 1.06
CA LYS A 369 21.81 -39.23 -0.11
C LYS A 369 23.01 -38.64 -0.83
N SER A 370 24.15 -39.28 -0.61
CA SER A 370 25.23 -39.34 -1.58
C SER A 370 24.89 -40.38 -2.66
N HIS A 371 25.72 -40.39 -3.72
CA HIS A 371 25.78 -41.25 -4.91
C HIS A 371 25.33 -40.47 -6.16
N GLU A 372 26.18 -40.24 -7.16
CA GLU A 372 27.56 -40.70 -7.47
C GLU A 372 28.24 -39.65 -8.35
#